data_AF-A0A7W1WVQ3-F1
#
_entry.id   AF-A0A7W1WVQ3-F1
#
_cell.length_a   1.000
_cell.length_b   1.000
_cell.length_c   1.000
_cell.angle_alpha   90.00
_cell.angle_beta   90.00
_cell.angle_gamma   90.00
#
_symmetry.space_group_name_H-M   'P 1'
#
loop_
_entity.id
_entity.type
_entity.pdbx_description
1 polymer ?
#
loop_
_entity_poly.entity_id
_entity_poly.type
_entity_poly.pdbx_seq_one_letter_code
_entity_poly.pdbx_strand_id
1 'polypeptide(L)'
;MSAQDDEHSFENLSDLLGPDENLTSARPDLFETVAPTSSYVPTKKAGLGFDSRATQPSGSLVLLDTEHEGPCLRQIREYALDAHAGQQRRYTTEPYWKHLSEVAGLVATSSYGSPRALALAWLHDIVEDTSVTLRDIERLFGAPIADGVRCLTGSANPTIGREERKRRDRQRLAAGDAEVHTVKLADIASNLASIGRFDPEFALGGYLEEKRLEVGVLTQGDASLKKLVRTLWADARRMAEES
;
A
#
# COMPACT_ATOMS: atom_id res chain seq x y z
N MET A 1 -28.31 16.98 33.64
CA MET A 1 -27.49 17.38 32.49
C MET A 1 -26.71 16.15 32.08
N SER A 2 -27.06 15.61 30.92
CA SER A 2 -26.41 14.47 30.28
C SER A 2 -25.04 14.90 29.76
N ALA A 3 -24.04 14.06 30.01
CA ALA A 3 -22.85 13.86 29.19
C ALA A 3 -22.18 12.57 29.70
N GLN A 4 -22.79 11.43 29.38
CA GLN A 4 -22.02 10.20 29.22
C GLN A 4 -21.41 10.29 27.83
N ASP A 5 -20.08 10.24 27.77
CA ASP A 5 -19.27 9.64 26.72
C ASP A 5 -17.81 9.96 27.07
N ASP A 6 -17.10 8.99 27.63
CA ASP A 6 -15.63 8.92 27.63
C ASP A 6 -15.22 7.44 27.64
N GLU A 7 -15.45 6.78 26.50
CA GLU A 7 -14.68 5.59 26.11
C GLU A 7 -13.25 6.05 25.76
N HIS A 8 -12.34 5.98 26.72
CA HIS A 8 -10.90 6.07 26.45
C HIS A 8 -10.33 4.65 26.22
N SER A 9 -10.21 4.26 24.95
CA SER A 9 -9.35 3.14 24.51
C SER A 9 -8.16 3.69 23.73
N PHE A 10 -6.96 3.48 24.24
CA PHE A 10 -5.71 3.66 23.52
C PHE A 10 -5.41 2.34 22.76
N GLU A 11 -5.59 2.35 21.43
CA GLU A 11 -5.19 1.27 20.51
C GLU A 11 -4.03 1.74 19.59
N ASN A 12 -3.02 2.40 20.18
CA ASN A 12 -2.14 3.32 19.46
C ASN A 12 -0.77 2.72 19.06
N LEU A 13 -0.22 3.19 17.94
CA LEU A 13 1.09 2.80 17.35
C LEU A 13 2.30 3.03 18.27
N SER A 14 2.10 3.72 19.40
CA SER A 14 3.11 4.05 20.40
C SER A 14 3.26 2.99 21.50
N ASP A 15 2.26 2.12 21.70
CA ASP A 15 2.42 0.85 22.43
C ASP A 15 3.11 -0.21 21.56
N LEU A 16 3.10 0.01 20.24
CA LEU A 16 3.52 -0.90 19.18
C LEU A 16 5.05 -1.04 19.03
N LEU A 17 5.88 -0.22 19.71
CA LEU A 17 7.33 -0.18 19.50
C LEU A 17 8.25 -0.42 20.71
N GLY A 18 7.76 -0.39 21.96
CA GLY A 18 8.52 -0.78 23.18
C GLY A 18 9.87 -0.07 23.43
N PRO A 19 10.53 -0.27 24.60
CA PRO A 19 11.88 0.24 24.84
C PRO A 19 12.99 -0.63 24.22
N ASP A 20 14.06 0.04 23.77
CA ASP A 20 15.04 -0.29 22.71
C ASP A 20 16.05 -1.44 22.94
N GLU A 21 15.99 -2.25 24.01
CA GLU A 21 17.22 -2.91 24.52
C GLU A 21 17.51 -4.37 24.11
N ASN A 22 16.87 -4.95 23.09
CA ASN A 22 17.27 -6.31 22.62
C ASN A 22 17.18 -6.55 21.10
N LEU A 23 17.28 -5.49 20.29
CA LEU A 23 17.24 -5.55 18.81
C LEU A 23 18.53 -6.09 18.15
N THR A 24 19.48 -6.61 18.92
CA THR A 24 20.89 -6.75 18.50
C THR A 24 21.28 -8.08 17.84
N SER A 25 20.35 -8.87 17.31
CA SER A 25 20.70 -9.98 16.40
C SER A 25 19.96 -9.98 15.06
N ALA A 26 19.39 -8.82 14.67
CA ALA A 26 18.81 -8.65 13.35
C ALA A 26 19.91 -8.69 12.28
N ARG A 27 19.85 -9.70 11.40
CA ARG A 27 20.66 -9.86 10.18
C ARG A 27 20.47 -8.66 9.23
N PRO A 28 21.39 -7.68 9.24
CA PRO A 28 21.23 -6.45 8.45
C PRO A 28 21.26 -6.73 6.94
N ASP A 29 21.90 -7.84 6.56
CA ASP A 29 22.11 -8.33 5.21
C ASP A 29 20.83 -8.82 4.51
N LEU A 30 19.77 -9.17 5.24
CA LEU A 30 18.53 -9.70 4.64
C LEU A 30 17.76 -8.67 3.79
N PHE A 31 17.95 -7.38 4.06
CA PHE A 31 17.20 -6.28 3.45
C PHE A 31 18.08 -5.24 2.74
N GLU A 32 19.40 -5.41 2.78
CA GLU A 32 20.33 -4.47 2.14
C GLU A 32 20.65 -4.92 0.70
N THR A 33 19.85 -4.38 -0.21
CA THR A 33 20.08 -4.23 -1.65
C THR A 33 20.01 -5.50 -2.52
N VAL A 34 18.87 -5.67 -3.21
CA VAL A 34 18.86 -6.36 -4.51
C VAL A 34 19.09 -5.27 -5.56
N ALA A 35 20.29 -5.21 -6.13
CA ALA A 35 20.57 -4.26 -7.21
C ALA A 35 19.53 -4.43 -8.35
N PRO A 36 18.90 -3.36 -8.84
CA PRO A 36 17.98 -3.46 -9.95
C PRO A 36 18.75 -3.85 -11.21
N THR A 37 18.76 -5.14 -11.56
CA THR A 37 19.15 -5.59 -12.89
C THR A 37 17.95 -5.40 -13.81
N SER A 38 17.83 -4.22 -14.43
CA SER A 38 17.23 -4.10 -15.77
C SER A 38 17.14 -2.63 -16.19
N SER A 39 17.71 -2.32 -17.34
CA SER A 39 17.53 -1.10 -18.11
C SER A 39 16.08 -1.00 -18.63
N TYR A 40 15.16 -0.48 -17.82
CA TYR A 40 13.83 -0.08 -18.32
C TYR A 40 13.88 1.40 -18.71
N VAL A 41 13.70 1.68 -20.01
CA VAL A 41 13.59 3.03 -20.56
C VAL A 41 12.12 3.28 -20.90
N PRO A 42 11.42 4.24 -20.27
CA PRO A 42 10.03 4.54 -20.60
C PRO A 42 9.97 5.17 -22.00
N THR A 43 9.34 4.50 -22.96
CA THR A 43 9.03 5.11 -24.25
C THR A 43 7.78 5.98 -24.12
N LYS A 44 7.93 7.30 -24.29
CA LYS A 44 6.82 8.20 -24.61
C LYS A 44 6.17 7.71 -25.91
N LYS A 45 4.88 7.39 -25.89
CA LYS A 45 4.12 7.23 -27.12
C LYS A 45 3.27 8.47 -27.37
N ALA A 46 3.48 9.05 -28.54
CA ALA A 46 2.72 10.15 -29.11
C ALA A 46 1.26 9.74 -29.35
N GLY A 47 0.39 10.76 -29.38
CA GLY A 47 -1.05 10.64 -29.24
C GLY A 47 -1.78 9.97 -30.39
N LEU A 48 -3.08 9.74 -30.17
CA LEU A 48 -4.09 9.48 -31.19
C LEU A 48 -5.50 9.53 -30.58
N GLY A 49 -6.36 10.38 -31.14
CA GLY A 49 -7.78 10.11 -31.37
C GLY A 49 -8.75 10.28 -30.20
N PHE A 50 -9.29 11.49 -30.09
CA PHE A 50 -10.53 11.78 -29.37
C PHE A 50 -11.72 11.25 -30.20
N ASP A 51 -12.57 10.41 -29.60
CA ASP A 51 -13.94 10.24 -30.08
C ASP A 51 -14.91 10.24 -28.90
N SER A 52 -15.82 11.20 -28.92
CA SER A 52 -16.80 11.48 -27.88
C SER A 52 -18.15 10.92 -28.31
N ARG A 53 -18.57 9.80 -27.72
CA ARG A 53 -19.99 9.42 -27.56
C ARG A 53 -20.15 8.15 -26.72
N ALA A 54 -21.10 8.24 -25.78
CA ALA A 54 -21.83 7.16 -25.11
C ALA A 54 -21.01 6.38 -24.04
N THR A 55 -21.43 6.17 -22.80
CA THR A 55 -22.72 6.28 -22.09
C THR A 55 -22.38 6.38 -20.60
N GLN A 56 -23.07 7.19 -19.81
CA GLN A 56 -22.84 7.29 -18.37
C GLN A 56 -23.35 6.04 -17.63
N PRO A 57 -22.66 5.57 -16.58
CA PRO A 57 -23.32 4.94 -15.45
C PRO A 57 -23.62 6.00 -14.38
N SER A 58 -24.87 5.98 -13.94
CA SER A 58 -25.39 6.72 -12.79
C SER A 58 -24.62 6.36 -11.52
N GLY A 59 -23.97 7.34 -10.90
CA GLY A 59 -23.35 7.23 -9.58
C GLY A 59 -22.84 8.60 -9.13
N SER A 60 -23.47 9.14 -8.08
CA SER A 60 -23.15 10.35 -7.32
C SER A 60 -22.29 11.43 -7.99
N LEU A 61 -22.93 12.55 -8.36
CA LEU A 61 -22.27 13.77 -8.82
C LEU A 61 -21.39 14.33 -7.68
N VAL A 62 -20.09 14.05 -7.71
CA VAL A 62 -19.11 14.68 -6.82
C VAL A 62 -19.04 16.16 -7.20
N LEU A 63 -19.56 17.03 -6.32
CA LEU A 63 -19.35 18.47 -6.40
C LEU A 63 -17.85 18.75 -6.23
N LEU A 64 -17.23 19.21 -7.31
CA LEU A 64 -15.87 19.72 -7.30
C LEU A 64 -15.92 21.17 -6.79
N ASP A 65 -15.40 21.42 -5.59
CA ASP A 65 -15.11 22.78 -5.14
C ASP A 65 -14.05 23.37 -6.07
N THR A 66 -14.41 24.46 -6.75
CA THR A 66 -13.70 25.03 -7.91
C THR A 66 -12.49 25.90 -7.58
N GLU A 67 -12.04 25.93 -6.33
CA GLU A 67 -11.02 26.89 -5.89
C GLU A 67 -9.61 26.28 -5.74
N HIS A 68 -9.46 24.95 -5.87
CA HIS A 68 -8.18 24.26 -5.85
C HIS A 68 -8.10 23.24 -6.99
N GLU A 69 -7.16 23.44 -7.91
CA GLU A 69 -6.92 22.56 -9.07
C GLU A 69 -6.43 21.17 -8.63
N GLY A 70 -7.36 20.27 -8.29
CA GLY A 70 -7.10 18.86 -8.00
C GLY A 70 -8.16 18.24 -7.07
N PRO A 71 -8.39 16.91 -7.13
CA PRO A 71 -9.29 16.23 -6.19
C PRO A 71 -8.80 16.41 -4.75
N CYS A 72 -9.71 16.76 -3.84
CA CYS A 72 -9.37 16.86 -2.44
C CYS A 72 -9.13 15.47 -1.85
N LEU A 73 -8.14 15.31 -0.97
CA LEU A 73 -7.81 14.03 -0.31
C LEU A 73 -9.03 13.36 0.35
N ARG A 74 -9.99 14.16 0.82
CA ARG A 74 -11.28 13.69 1.34
C ARG A 74 -12.04 12.85 0.31
N GLN A 75 -12.16 13.33 -0.92
CA GLN A 75 -12.89 12.65 -2.00
C GLN A 75 -12.21 11.33 -2.38
N ILE A 76 -10.87 11.30 -2.41
CA ILE A 76 -10.09 10.10 -2.69
C ILE A 76 -10.31 9.05 -1.61
N ARG A 77 -10.26 9.47 -0.33
CA ARG A 77 -10.56 8.60 0.80
C ARG A 77 -11.97 8.02 0.71
N GLU A 78 -12.98 8.86 0.51
CA GLU A 78 -14.38 8.42 0.40
C GLU A 78 -14.54 7.42 -0.76
N TYR A 79 -13.94 7.70 -1.91
CA TYR A 79 -13.96 6.81 -3.06
C TYR A 79 -13.34 5.44 -2.77
N ALA A 80 -12.19 5.40 -2.07
CA ALA A 80 -11.56 4.15 -1.65
C ALA A 80 -12.45 3.37 -0.67
N LEU A 81 -13.00 4.04 0.34
CA LEU A 81 -13.88 3.41 1.34
C LEU A 81 -15.13 2.81 0.70
N ASP A 82 -15.74 3.52 -0.24
CA ASP A 82 -16.92 3.04 -0.98
C ASP A 82 -16.57 1.85 -1.88
N ALA A 83 -15.42 1.89 -2.58
CA ALA A 83 -14.98 0.80 -3.46
C ALA A 83 -14.69 -0.49 -2.68
N HIS A 84 -14.15 -0.38 -1.47
CA HIS A 84 -13.85 -1.50 -0.57
C HIS A 84 -15.01 -1.80 0.41
N ALA A 85 -16.20 -1.23 0.21
CA ALA A 85 -17.33 -1.43 1.11
C ALA A 85 -17.72 -2.92 1.20
N GLY A 86 -17.78 -3.44 2.43
CA GLY A 86 -18.09 -4.86 2.70
C GLY A 86 -16.89 -5.81 2.57
N GLN A 87 -15.71 -5.33 2.14
CA GLN A 87 -14.50 -6.14 2.14
C GLN A 87 -13.96 -6.35 3.56
N GLN A 88 -13.42 -7.53 3.82
CA GLN A 88 -12.78 -7.91 5.08
C GLN A 88 -11.31 -8.24 4.86
N ARG A 89 -10.48 -8.03 5.89
CA ARG A 89 -9.09 -8.49 5.90
C ARG A 89 -9.05 -10.02 5.94
N ARG A 90 -8.13 -10.59 5.17
CA ARG A 90 -7.97 -12.03 4.99
C ARG A 90 -7.75 -12.81 6.30
N TYR A 91 -7.00 -12.23 7.25
CA TYR A 91 -6.53 -12.96 8.44
C TYR A 91 -7.28 -12.61 9.72
N THR A 92 -7.92 -11.43 9.79
CA THR A 92 -8.55 -10.93 11.02
C THR A 92 -10.07 -10.79 10.90
N THR A 93 -10.66 -10.97 9.71
CA THR A 93 -12.09 -10.70 9.40
C THR A 93 -12.53 -9.24 9.64
N GLU A 94 -11.59 -8.36 9.98
CA GLU A 94 -11.89 -6.95 10.23
C GLU A 94 -12.25 -6.23 8.94
N PRO A 95 -13.07 -5.17 9.02
CA PRO A 95 -13.35 -4.33 7.88
C PRO A 95 -12.07 -3.80 7.22
N TYR A 96 -12.00 -3.91 5.89
CA TYR A 96 -10.79 -3.58 5.14
C TYR A 96 -10.39 -2.09 5.22
N TRP A 97 -11.34 -1.20 5.52
CA TRP A 97 -11.04 0.22 5.77
C TRP A 97 -10.02 0.45 6.90
N LYS A 98 -9.91 -0.47 7.87
CA LYS A 98 -8.90 -0.37 8.94
C LYS A 98 -7.49 -0.43 8.36
N HIS A 99 -7.23 -1.38 7.46
CA HIS A 99 -5.96 -1.49 6.76
C HIS A 99 -5.64 -0.21 5.96
N LEU A 100 -6.60 0.30 5.18
CA LEU A 100 -6.41 1.55 4.44
C LEU A 100 -6.04 2.73 5.39
N SER A 101 -6.69 2.80 6.55
CA SER A 101 -6.42 3.83 7.56
C SER A 101 -5.05 3.66 8.22
N GLU A 102 -4.63 2.44 8.54
CA GLU A 102 -3.29 2.13 9.05
C GLU A 102 -2.20 2.57 8.07
N VAL A 103 -2.33 2.19 6.80
CA VAL A 103 -1.37 2.55 5.75
C VAL A 103 -1.32 4.07 5.56
N ALA A 104 -2.46 4.75 5.48
CA ALA A 104 -2.51 6.20 5.39
C ALA A 104 -1.88 6.90 6.61
N GLY A 105 -2.10 6.36 7.82
CA GLY A 105 -1.51 6.88 9.05
C GLY A 105 0.02 6.75 9.08
N LEU A 106 0.54 5.59 8.67
CA LEU A 106 1.99 5.35 8.56
C LEU A 106 2.66 6.26 7.52
N VAL A 107 1.99 6.51 6.39
CA VAL A 107 2.49 7.44 5.37
C VAL A 107 2.45 8.88 5.87
N ALA A 108 1.40 9.28 6.59
CA ALA A 108 1.26 10.62 7.14
C ALA A 108 2.37 11.00 8.14
N THR A 109 2.88 10.03 8.90
CA THR A 109 3.97 10.24 9.88
C THR A 109 5.37 10.10 9.27
N SER A 110 5.46 9.69 8.01
CA SER A 110 6.73 9.52 7.29
C SER A 110 7.28 10.85 6.75
N SER A 111 8.56 10.83 6.35
CA SER A 111 9.20 11.97 5.68
C SER A 111 8.63 12.28 4.28
N TYR A 112 7.83 11.38 3.71
CA TYR A 112 7.20 11.51 2.39
C TYR A 112 5.66 11.67 2.46
N GLY A 113 5.12 12.13 3.60
CA GLY A 113 3.67 12.32 3.81
C GLY A 113 3.02 13.48 3.03
N SER A 114 3.20 13.52 1.71
CA SER A 114 2.58 14.52 0.83
C SER A 114 1.11 14.19 0.53
N PRO A 115 0.31 15.15 0.02
CA PRO A 115 -1.06 14.86 -0.43
C PRO A 115 -1.13 13.75 -1.48
N ARG A 116 -0.14 13.65 -2.37
CA ARG A 116 -0.06 12.57 -3.36
C ARG A 116 0.24 11.23 -2.68
N ALA A 117 1.21 11.17 -1.76
CA ALA A 117 1.52 9.95 -1.05
C ALA A 117 0.32 9.42 -0.24
N LEU A 118 -0.43 10.32 0.40
CA LEU A 118 -1.67 9.98 1.11
C LEU A 118 -2.76 9.49 0.14
N ALA A 119 -2.91 10.12 -1.03
CA ALA A 119 -3.83 9.63 -2.06
C ALA A 119 -3.45 8.22 -2.54
N LEU A 120 -2.17 7.95 -2.75
CA LEU A 120 -1.67 6.62 -3.11
C LEU A 120 -1.92 5.60 -1.98
N ALA A 121 -1.73 5.99 -0.72
CA ALA A 121 -2.02 5.13 0.43
C ALA A 121 -3.49 4.67 0.48
N TRP A 122 -4.44 5.59 0.20
CA TRP A 122 -5.86 5.23 0.14
C TRP A 122 -6.21 4.36 -1.07
N LEU A 123 -5.49 4.49 -2.19
CA LEU A 123 -5.82 3.82 -3.46
C LEU A 123 -4.95 2.61 -3.78
N HIS A 124 -3.99 2.23 -2.94
CA HIS A 124 -2.92 1.29 -3.33
C HIS A 124 -3.45 -0.07 -3.81
N ASP A 125 -4.49 -0.59 -3.17
CA ASP A 125 -5.10 -1.89 -3.47
C ASP A 125 -6.41 -1.78 -4.29
N ILE A 126 -6.86 -0.57 -4.63
CA ILE A 126 -8.19 -0.36 -5.23
C ILE A 126 -8.37 -1.09 -6.56
N VAL A 127 -7.31 -1.18 -7.37
CA VAL A 127 -7.35 -1.86 -8.67
C VAL A 127 -7.18 -3.37 -8.53
N GLU A 128 -6.53 -3.84 -7.45
CA GLU A 128 -6.34 -5.27 -7.19
C GLU A 128 -7.63 -5.93 -6.69
N ASP A 129 -8.32 -5.25 -5.78
CA ASP A 129 -9.38 -5.86 -4.97
C ASP A 129 -10.79 -5.43 -5.35
N THR A 130 -10.94 -4.46 -6.26
CA THR A 130 -12.25 -3.93 -6.66
C THR A 130 -12.43 -3.95 -8.19
N SER A 131 -13.58 -3.49 -8.67
CA SER A 131 -13.86 -3.35 -10.11
C SER A 131 -13.27 -2.08 -10.74
N VAL A 132 -12.65 -1.20 -9.93
CA VAL A 132 -12.08 0.07 -10.37
C VAL A 132 -10.85 -0.16 -11.24
N THR A 133 -10.76 0.57 -12.35
CA THR A 133 -9.62 0.47 -13.27
C THR A 133 -8.66 1.65 -13.15
N LEU A 134 -7.40 1.46 -13.58
CA LEU A 134 -6.43 2.56 -13.68
C LEU A 134 -6.94 3.73 -14.56
N ARG A 135 -7.80 3.44 -15.54
CA ARG A 135 -8.43 4.47 -16.39
C ARG A 135 -9.45 5.30 -15.60
N ASP A 136 -10.18 4.68 -14.67
CA ASP A 136 -11.08 5.39 -13.78
C ASP A 136 -10.30 6.31 -12.83
N ILE A 137 -9.21 5.80 -12.25
CA ILE A 137 -8.30 6.60 -11.41
C ILE A 137 -7.70 7.77 -12.18
N GLU A 138 -7.22 7.57 -13.40
CA GLU A 138 -6.66 8.64 -14.23
C GLU A 138 -7.71 9.70 -14.57
N ARG A 139 -8.94 9.30 -14.88
CA ARG A 139 -10.05 10.21 -15.19
C ARG A 139 -10.48 11.03 -13.97
N LEU A 140 -10.52 10.40 -12.80
CA LEU A 140 -11.02 11.03 -11.56
C LEU A 140 -9.96 11.87 -10.86
N PHE A 141 -8.71 11.38 -10.83
CA PHE A 141 -7.65 11.91 -9.96
C PHE A 141 -6.37 12.30 -10.71
N GLY A 142 -6.31 12.08 -12.02
CA GLY A 142 -5.21 12.49 -12.87
C GLY A 142 -4.08 11.45 -12.99
N ALA A 143 -3.26 11.64 -14.02
CA ALA A 143 -2.15 10.75 -14.36
C ALA A 143 -1.13 10.53 -13.22
N PRO A 144 -0.71 11.55 -12.42
CA PRO A 144 0.27 11.34 -11.36
C PRO A 144 -0.18 10.35 -10.26
N ILE A 145 -1.49 10.27 -10.00
CA ILE A 145 -2.08 9.31 -9.06
C ILE A 145 -2.18 7.95 -9.74
N ALA A 146 -2.73 7.89 -10.96
CA ALA A 146 -2.88 6.65 -11.70
C ALA A 146 -1.54 5.92 -11.93
N ASP A 147 -0.47 6.65 -12.22
CA ASP A 147 0.87 6.08 -12.41
C ASP A 147 1.47 5.54 -11.12
N GLY A 148 1.23 6.20 -9.98
CA GLY A 148 1.63 5.68 -8.67
C GLY A 148 0.85 4.40 -8.31
N VAL A 149 -0.47 4.40 -8.50
CA VAL A 149 -1.32 3.22 -8.27
C VAL A 149 -0.88 2.06 -9.16
N ARG A 150 -0.57 2.31 -10.44
CA ARG A 150 -0.05 1.30 -11.37
C ARG A 150 1.22 0.61 -10.87
N CYS A 151 2.10 1.33 -10.18
CA CYS A 151 3.31 0.77 -9.60
C CYS A 151 3.02 -0.12 -8.38
N LEU A 152 1.97 0.21 -7.62
CA LEU A 152 1.55 -0.50 -6.42
C LEU A 152 0.73 -1.76 -6.73
N THR A 153 -0.06 -1.75 -7.81
CA THR A 153 -0.95 -2.85 -8.22
C THR A 153 -0.19 -4.08 -8.75
N GLY A 154 -0.36 -5.27 -8.19
CA GLY A 154 0.17 -6.55 -8.62
C GLY A 154 -0.40 -7.09 -9.94
N SER A 155 0.31 -8.02 -10.57
CA SER A 155 -0.09 -8.61 -11.85
C SER A 155 -1.08 -9.75 -11.63
N ALA A 156 -2.31 -9.62 -12.14
CA ALA A 156 -3.33 -10.67 -12.08
C ALA A 156 -3.36 -11.61 -13.30
N ASN A 157 -2.44 -11.48 -14.27
CA ASN A 157 -2.52 -12.24 -15.53
C ASN A 157 -2.33 -13.76 -15.31
N PRO A 158 -3.39 -14.59 -15.46
CA PRO A 158 -3.32 -16.02 -15.15
C PRO A 158 -2.45 -16.81 -16.13
N THR A 159 -2.15 -16.28 -17.31
CA THR A 159 -1.33 -16.97 -18.34
C THR A 159 0.17 -16.91 -18.05
N ILE A 160 0.58 -16.15 -17.03
CA ILE A 160 1.97 -15.96 -16.63
C ILE A 160 2.19 -16.70 -15.31
N GLY A 161 3.26 -17.50 -15.20
CA GLY A 161 3.59 -18.19 -13.96
C GLY A 161 3.79 -17.25 -12.77
N ARG A 162 3.50 -17.71 -11.55
CA ARG A 162 3.54 -16.88 -10.31
C ARG A 162 4.87 -16.16 -10.13
N GLU A 163 6.00 -16.85 -10.32
CA GLU A 163 7.33 -16.26 -10.15
C GLU A 163 7.57 -15.08 -11.11
N GLU A 164 7.22 -15.25 -12.38
CA GLU A 164 7.35 -14.20 -13.40
C GLU A 164 6.43 -13.02 -13.11
N ARG A 165 5.20 -13.26 -12.59
CA ARG A 165 4.32 -12.17 -12.13
C ARG A 165 4.97 -11.38 -11.00
N LYS A 166 5.47 -12.06 -9.97
CA LYS A 166 6.13 -11.41 -8.84
C LYS A 166 7.42 -10.68 -9.24
N ARG A 167 8.15 -11.21 -10.23
CA ARG A 167 9.32 -10.51 -10.82
C ARG A 167 8.89 -9.20 -11.49
N ARG A 168 7.83 -9.21 -12.30
CA ARG A 168 7.29 -8.00 -12.96
C ARG A 168 6.76 -6.99 -11.95
N ASP A 169 6.11 -7.47 -10.90
CA ASP A 169 5.60 -6.61 -9.82
C ASP A 169 6.74 -5.88 -9.13
N ARG A 170 7.82 -6.59 -8.77
CA ARG A 170 9.04 -5.96 -8.22
C ARG A 170 9.69 -4.97 -9.19
N GLN A 171 9.70 -5.26 -10.50
CA GLN A 171 10.23 -4.32 -11.49
C GLN A 171 9.40 -3.03 -11.58
N ARG A 172 8.08 -3.14 -11.47
CA ARG A 172 7.19 -1.96 -11.42
C ARG A 172 7.36 -1.18 -10.13
N LEU A 173 7.45 -1.86 -8.99
CA LEU A 173 7.75 -1.22 -7.70
C LEU A 173 9.08 -0.48 -7.76
N ALA A 174 10.14 -1.10 -8.25
CA ALA A 174 11.48 -0.50 -8.37
C ALA A 174 11.53 0.76 -9.26
N ALA A 175 10.62 0.85 -10.24
CA ALA A 175 10.48 2.02 -11.10
C ALA A 175 9.68 3.17 -10.45
N GLY A 176 9.04 2.89 -9.31
CA GLY A 176 8.34 3.87 -8.50
C GLY A 176 9.29 4.88 -7.86
N ASP A 177 8.74 6.04 -7.51
CA ASP A 177 9.44 7.08 -6.77
C ASP A 177 9.43 6.81 -5.24
N ALA A 178 10.01 7.73 -4.48
CA ALA A 178 10.08 7.64 -3.03
C ALA A 178 8.71 7.56 -2.34
N GLU A 179 7.67 8.21 -2.88
CA GLU A 179 6.32 8.16 -2.32
C GLU A 179 5.69 6.79 -2.55
N VAL A 180 5.80 6.24 -3.76
CA VAL A 180 5.36 4.86 -4.07
C VAL A 180 6.07 3.83 -3.19
N HIS A 181 7.39 3.95 -3.03
CA HIS A 181 8.15 3.06 -2.16
C HIS A 181 7.72 3.17 -0.69
N THR A 182 7.45 4.39 -0.21
CA THR A 182 7.00 4.64 1.16
C THR A 182 5.62 4.04 1.40
N VAL A 183 4.68 4.20 0.46
CA VAL A 183 3.35 3.56 0.54
C VAL A 183 3.48 2.04 0.58
N LYS A 184 4.33 1.44 -0.26
CA LYS A 184 4.52 -0.01 -0.24
C LYS A 184 5.15 -0.51 1.08
N LEU A 185 6.07 0.25 1.66
CA LEU A 185 6.62 -0.06 2.99
C LEU A 185 5.53 -0.01 4.08
N ALA A 186 4.65 0.98 4.04
CA ALA A 186 3.53 1.10 4.99
C ALA A 186 2.52 -0.06 4.85
N ASP A 187 2.16 -0.44 3.62
CA ASP A 187 1.35 -1.64 3.33
C ASP A 187 2.00 -2.90 3.94
N ILE A 188 3.29 -3.13 3.64
CA ILE A 188 4.02 -4.27 4.18
C ILE A 188 4.05 -4.24 5.71
N ALA A 189 4.26 -3.09 6.34
CA ALA A 189 4.24 -2.94 7.80
C ALA A 189 2.87 -3.31 8.38
N SER A 190 1.77 -2.76 7.86
CA SER A 190 0.40 -3.10 8.30
C SER A 190 0.11 -4.60 8.20
N ASN A 191 0.56 -5.25 7.12
CA ASN A 191 0.33 -6.68 6.94
C ASN A 191 1.24 -7.55 7.84
N LEU A 192 2.50 -7.17 8.04
CA LEU A 192 3.42 -7.90 8.91
C LEU A 192 3.03 -7.82 10.39
N ALA A 193 2.39 -6.73 10.82
CA ALA A 193 1.95 -6.55 12.21
C ALA A 193 0.94 -7.61 12.69
N SER A 194 0.27 -8.30 11.77
CA SER A 194 -0.74 -9.31 12.11
C SER A 194 -0.40 -10.72 11.62
N ILE A 195 0.31 -10.88 10.50
CA ILE A 195 0.41 -12.18 9.82
C ILE A 195 0.98 -13.32 10.69
N GLY A 196 2.05 -13.08 11.44
CA GLY A 196 2.72 -14.14 12.22
C GLY A 196 1.85 -14.74 13.32
N ARG A 197 0.87 -13.97 13.81
CA ARG A 197 -0.07 -14.40 14.85
C ARG A 197 -1.28 -15.13 14.28
N PHE A 198 -1.77 -14.72 13.12
CA PHE A 198 -3.06 -15.18 12.60
C PHE A 198 -2.94 -16.25 11.51
N ASP A 199 -1.80 -16.36 10.82
CA ASP A 199 -1.59 -17.36 9.76
C ASP A 199 -0.10 -17.76 9.64
N PRO A 200 0.43 -18.54 10.61
CA PRO A 200 1.85 -18.89 10.68
C PRO A 200 2.30 -19.79 9.51
N GLU A 201 1.46 -20.72 9.07
CA GLU A 201 1.75 -21.59 7.92
C GLU A 201 1.90 -20.77 6.64
N PHE A 202 0.99 -19.82 6.38
CA PHE A 202 1.11 -18.93 5.22
C PHE A 202 2.32 -18.00 5.32
N ALA A 203 2.62 -17.49 6.53
CA ALA A 203 3.79 -16.65 6.78
C ALA A 203 5.09 -17.35 6.34
N LEU A 204 5.31 -18.58 6.84
CA LEU A 204 6.48 -19.41 6.53
C LEU A 204 6.43 -20.04 5.13
N GLY A 205 5.24 -20.24 4.57
CA GLY A 205 4.98 -20.79 3.24
C GLY A 205 5.41 -19.90 2.05
N GLY A 206 6.15 -18.83 2.31
CA GLY A 206 6.77 -17.97 1.31
C GLY A 206 6.30 -16.52 1.32
N TYR A 207 5.31 -16.16 2.14
CA TYR A 207 4.87 -14.77 2.28
C TYR A 207 6.00 -13.86 2.79
N LEU A 208 6.69 -14.29 3.86
CA LEU A 208 7.79 -13.51 4.44
C LEU A 208 8.96 -13.33 3.45
N GLU A 209 9.31 -14.37 2.68
CA GLU A 209 10.34 -14.27 1.66
C GLU A 209 9.91 -13.36 0.50
N GLU A 210 8.64 -13.43 0.09
CA GLU A 210 8.08 -12.54 -0.93
C GLU A 210 8.19 -11.06 -0.49
N LYS A 211 7.82 -10.75 0.76
CA LYS A 211 7.95 -9.40 1.32
C LYS A 211 9.39 -8.94 1.46
N ARG A 212 10.32 -9.83 1.81
CA ARG A 212 11.75 -9.53 1.82
C ARG A 212 12.26 -9.09 0.45
N LEU A 213 11.87 -9.80 -0.61
CA LEU A 213 12.25 -9.47 -1.99
C LEU A 213 11.62 -8.16 -2.47
N GLU A 214 10.37 -7.86 -2.08
CA GLU A 214 9.74 -6.56 -2.35
C GLU A 214 10.53 -5.43 -1.67
N VAL A 215 10.81 -5.53 -0.36
CA VAL A 215 11.55 -4.49 0.37
C VAL A 215 12.94 -4.24 -0.25
N GLY A 216 13.59 -5.29 -0.76
CA GLY A 216 14.89 -5.19 -1.41
C GLY A 216 14.94 -4.25 -2.62
N VAL A 217 13.80 -3.95 -3.27
CA VAL A 217 13.70 -3.00 -4.39
C VAL A 217 13.20 -1.61 -4.00
N LEU A 218 12.70 -1.41 -2.77
CA LEU A 218 12.12 -0.14 -2.29
C LEU A 218 13.22 0.85 -1.83
N THR A 219 14.22 1.10 -2.66
CA THR A 219 15.46 1.77 -2.28
C THR A 219 15.27 3.24 -1.89
N GLN A 220 14.25 3.91 -2.41
CA GLN A 220 13.98 5.34 -2.17
C GLN A 220 12.94 5.62 -1.05
N GLY A 221 12.33 4.59 -0.47
CA GLY A 221 11.29 4.77 0.56
C GLY A 221 11.84 5.22 1.91
N ASP A 222 10.94 5.72 2.76
CA ASP A 222 11.21 6.24 4.10
C ASP A 222 12.08 5.30 4.96
N ALA A 223 13.13 5.86 5.58
CA ALA A 223 14.09 5.09 6.36
C ALA A 223 13.51 4.55 7.69
N SER A 224 12.60 5.29 8.31
CA SER A 224 11.94 4.86 9.56
C SER A 224 10.98 3.69 9.28
N LEU A 225 10.21 3.75 8.20
CA LEU A 225 9.37 2.63 7.76
C LEU A 225 10.18 1.41 7.35
N LYS A 226 11.34 1.57 6.70
CA LYS A 226 12.25 0.45 6.46
C LYS A 226 12.72 -0.21 7.76
N LYS A 227 13.07 0.58 8.79
CA LYS A 227 13.43 0.04 10.11
C LYS A 227 12.25 -0.72 10.73
N LEU A 228 11.05 -0.14 10.68
CA LEU A 228 9.82 -0.76 11.18
C LEU A 228 9.53 -2.11 10.50
N VAL A 229 9.56 -2.16 9.17
CA VAL A 229 9.32 -3.38 8.39
C VAL A 229 10.32 -4.48 8.76
N ARG A 230 11.59 -4.15 8.98
CA ARG A 230 12.59 -5.13 9.42
C ARG A 230 12.24 -5.73 10.78
N THR A 231 11.84 -4.89 11.73
CA THR A 231 11.42 -5.34 13.07
C THR A 231 10.19 -6.24 12.97
N LEU A 232 9.12 -5.78 12.29
CA LEU A 232 7.88 -6.54 12.16
C LEU A 232 8.07 -7.86 11.40
N TRP A 233 8.97 -7.91 10.42
CA TRP A 233 9.31 -9.15 9.73
C TRP A 233 9.97 -10.17 10.65
N ALA A 234 10.91 -9.73 11.48
CA ALA A 234 11.59 -10.59 12.44
C ALA A 234 10.60 -11.10 13.51
N ASP A 235 9.72 -10.23 14.00
CA ASP A 235 8.68 -10.60 14.96
C ASP A 235 7.66 -11.56 14.35
N ALA A 236 7.16 -11.29 13.15
CA ALA A 236 6.21 -12.17 12.46
C ALA A 236 6.81 -13.56 12.21
N ARG A 237 8.10 -13.63 11.86
CA ARG A 237 8.80 -14.90 11.71
C ARG A 237 8.90 -15.66 13.03
N ARG A 238 9.34 -14.98 14.10
CA ARG A 238 9.47 -15.60 15.44
C ARG A 238 8.12 -16.16 15.91
N MET A 239 7.05 -15.36 15.82
CA MET A 239 5.70 -15.79 16.20
C MET A 239 5.24 -17.01 15.38
N ALA A 240 5.53 -17.02 14.08
CA ALA A 240 5.15 -18.14 13.22
C ALA A 240 5.95 -19.42 13.47
N GLU A 241 7.22 -19.32 13.87
CA GLU A 241 8.06 -20.47 14.26
C GLU A 241 7.68 -21.03 15.65
N GLU A 242 7.06 -20.22 16.51
CA GLU A 242 6.61 -20.59 17.87
C GLU A 242 5.17 -21.13 17.95
N SER A 243 4.39 -21.03 16.86
CA SER A 243 2.99 -21.46 16.77
C SER A 243 2.84 -22.93 16.37
#